data_AF-A0A959UYE1-F1
#
_entry.id   AF-A0A959UYE1-F1
#
_cell.length_a   1.000
_cell.length_b   1.000
_cell.length_c   1.000
_cell.angle_alpha   90.00
_cell.angle_beta   90.00
_cell.angle_gamma   90.00
#
_symmetry.space_group_name_H-M   'P 1'
#
loop_
_entity.id
_entity.type
_entity.pdbx_description
1 polymer ?
#
loop_
_entity_poly.entity_id
_entity_poly.type
_entity_poly.pdbx_seq_one_letter_code
_entity_poly.pdbx_strand_id
1 'polypeptide(L)' 'KDEMAWDQWTRFNYTHKKEYVEWITDAKKEETRKRRIAQAFQMIREGEGKEDKYREAKKA' A
#
# COMPACT_ATOMS: atom_id res chain seq x y z
N LYS A 1 9.74 13.37 7.66
CA LYS A 1 9.89 12.17 6.80
C LYS A 1 9.52 10.99 7.69
N ASP A 2 8.50 10.19 7.34
CA ASP A 2 8.17 9.01 8.16
C ASP A 2 9.22 7.93 7.87
N GLU A 3 10.14 7.73 8.80
CA GLU A 3 11.28 6.83 8.63
C GLU A 3 10.85 5.36 8.62
N MET A 4 9.78 5.01 9.34
CA MET A 4 9.24 3.65 9.38
C MET A 4 8.57 3.27 8.06
N ALA A 5 7.73 4.15 7.52
CA ALA A 5 7.11 3.90 6.21
C ALA A 5 8.16 3.83 5.09
N TRP A 6 9.23 4.63 5.18
CA TRP A 6 10.33 4.57 4.21
C TRP A 6 11.12 3.27 4.29
N ASP A 7 11.44 2.77 5.49
CA ASP A 7 12.13 1.49 5.69
C ASP A 7 11.30 0.30 5.18
N GLN A 8 10.00 0.29 5.47
CA GLN A 8 9.11 -0.76 4.94
C GLN A 8 9.00 -0.71 3.42
N TRP A 9 8.88 0.50 2.86
CA TRP A 9 8.85 0.68 1.41
C TRP A 9 10.13 0.20 0.73
N THR A 10 11.32 0.46 1.29
CA THR A 10 12.57 -0.01 0.69
C THR A 10 12.66 -1.54 0.72
N ARG A 11 12.19 -2.19 1.80
CA ARG A 11 12.13 -3.65 1.95
C ARG A 11 11.14 -4.33 0.99
N PHE A 12 10.07 -3.66 0.59
CA PHE A 12 9.10 -4.23 -0.34
C PHE A 12 9.72 -4.58 -1.70
N ASN A 13 9.36 -5.77 -2.20
CA ASN A 13 9.73 -6.20 -3.54
C ASN A 13 9.02 -5.34 -4.61
N TYR A 14 9.44 -5.50 -5.87
CA TYR A 14 8.87 -4.74 -6.98
C TYR A 14 7.37 -4.96 -7.15
N THR A 15 6.88 -6.19 -6.94
CA THR A 15 5.45 -6.53 -7.07
C THR A 15 4.60 -5.73 -6.08
N HIS A 16 4.95 -5.74 -4.79
CA HIS A 16 4.21 -4.97 -3.78
C HIS A 16 4.19 -3.47 -4.10
N LYS A 17 5.33 -2.92 -4.53
CA LYS A 17 5.41 -1.51 -4.96
C LYS A 17 4.49 -1.22 -6.14
N LYS A 18 4.51 -2.10 -7.15
CA LYS A 18 3.68 -2.00 -8.35
C LYS A 18 2.20 -2.02 -8.00
N GLU A 19 1.76 -2.90 -7.10
CA GLU A 19 0.36 -3.00 -6.68
C GLU A 19 -0.16 -1.72 -6.01
N TYR A 20 0.63 -1.09 -5.15
CA TYR A 20 0.29 0.21 -4.56
C TYR A 20 0.18 1.29 -5.62
N VAL A 21 1.15 1.36 -6.54
CA VAL A 21 1.14 2.34 -7.63
C VAL A 21 -0.07 2.13 -8.53
N GLU A 22 -0.31 0.91 -9.00
CA GLU A 22 -1.47 0.58 -9.85
C GLU A 22 -2.77 0.95 -9.15
N TRP A 23 -2.93 0.58 -7.87
CA TRP A 23 -4.10 0.96 -7.09
C TRP A 23 -4.30 2.47 -6.99
N ILE A 24 -3.23 3.23 -6.75
CA ILE A 24 -3.34 4.69 -6.67
C ILE A 24 -3.69 5.25 -8.05
N THR A 25 -3.03 4.80 -9.12
CA THR A 25 -3.20 5.33 -10.49
C THR A 25 -4.53 4.93 -11.15
N ASP A 26 -5.11 3.79 -10.76
CA ASP A 26 -6.42 3.31 -11.22
C ASP A 26 -7.56 4.29 -10.85
N ALA A 27 -7.40 5.09 -9.79
CA ALA A 27 -8.39 6.08 -9.41
C ALA A 27 -8.44 7.25 -10.39
N LYS A 28 -9.53 7.32 -11.18
CA LYS A 28 -9.77 8.41 -12.15
C LYS A 28 -9.82 9.80 -11.47
N LYS A 29 -10.45 9.89 -10.30
CA LYS A 29 -10.61 11.15 -9.54
C LYS A 29 -9.38 11.45 -8.69
N GLU A 30 -8.86 12.67 -8.78
CA GLU A 30 -7.69 13.11 -8.00
C GLU A 30 -7.92 13.05 -6.49
N GLU A 31 -9.11 13.40 -6.01
CA GLU A 31 -9.47 13.27 -4.59
C GLU A 31 -9.30 11.82 -4.10
N THR A 32 -9.74 10.84 -4.92
CA THR A 32 -9.60 9.42 -4.62
C THR A 32 -8.12 9.00 -4.65
N ARG A 33 -7.30 9.52 -5.57
CA ARG A 33 -5.86 9.27 -5.56
C ARG A 33 -5.22 9.77 -4.27
N LYS A 34 -5.52 11.00 -3.83
CA LYS A 34 -5.01 11.58 -2.58
C LYS A 34 -5.39 10.73 -1.36
N ARG A 35 -6.65 10.27 -1.30
CA ARG A 35 -7.10 9.35 -0.25
C ARG A 35 -6.35 8.01 -0.30
N ARG A 36 -6.19 7.40 -1.47
CA ARG A 36 -5.44 6.14 -1.65
C ARG A 36 -3.97 6.27 -1.28
N ILE A 37 -3.34 7.41 -1.58
CA ILE A 37 -1.95 7.70 -1.16
C ILE A 37 -1.86 7.73 0.37
N ALA A 38 -2.76 8.46 1.05
CA ALA A 38 -2.77 8.52 2.51
C ALA A 38 -2.98 7.13 3.14
N GLN A 39 -3.90 6.34 2.59
CA GLN A 39 -4.13 4.95 3.02
C GLN A 39 -2.91 4.05 2.76
N ALA A 40 -2.26 4.18 1.60
CA ALA A 40 -1.06 3.43 1.28
C ALA A 40 0.06 3.71 2.30
N PHE A 41 0.25 4.97 2.71
CA PHE A 41 1.22 5.30 3.75
C PHE A 41 0.92 4.61 5.09
N GLN A 42 -0.34 4.51 5.50
CA GLN A 42 -0.72 3.78 6.71
C GLN A 42 -0.41 2.28 6.59
N MET A 43 -0.82 1.65 5.49
CA MET A 43 -0.58 0.22 5.26
C MET A 43 0.92 -0.12 5.16
N ILE A 44 1.70 0.71 4.43
CA ILE A 44 3.15 0.55 4.32
C ILE A 44 3.81 0.66 5.69
N ARG A 45 3.34 1.57 6.55
CA ARG A 45 3.86 1.71 7.92
C ARG A 45 3.57 0.48 8.77
N GLU A 46 2.43 -0.16 8.57
CA GLU A 46 2.06 -1.41 9.25
C GLU A 46 2.77 -2.64 8.65
N GLY A 47 3.36 -2.51 7.45
CA GLY A 47 4.04 -3.60 6.75
C GLY A 47 3.09 -4.55 6.03
N GLU A 48 1.81 -4.20 5.93
CA GLU A 48 0.81 -4.99 5.24
C GLU A 48 0.92 -4.82 3.73
N GLY A 49 0.81 -5.91 2.97
CA GLY A 49 0.63 -5.84 1.52
C GLY A 49 -0.84 -5.56 1.17
N LYS A 50 -1.10 -4.91 0.03
CA LYS A 50 -2.48 -4.64 -0.40
C LYS A 50 -3.30 -5.93 -0.61
N GLU A 51 -2.65 -7.03 -1.00
CA GLU A 51 -3.25 -8.37 -1.14
C GLU A 51 -3.36 -9.17 0.18
N ASP A 52 -2.83 -8.67 1.31
CA ASP A 52 -2.87 -9.42 2.58
C ASP A 52 -4.30 -9.58 3.13
N LYS A 53 -5.27 -8.78 2.63
CA LYS A 53 -6.71 -8.98 2.89
C LYS A 53 -7.23 -10.37 2.51
N TYR A 54 -6.62 -11.06 1.54
CA TYR A 54 -6.96 -12.44 1.19
C TYR A 54 -6.16 -13.48 1.97
N ARG A 55 -5.06 -13.09 2.61
CA ARG A 55 -4.20 -13.97 3.42
C ARG A 55 -4.79 -14.17 4.81
N GLU A 56 -5.38 -13.13 5.40
CA GLU A 56 -6.11 -13.21 6.67
C GLU A 56 -7.42 -14.00 6.56
N ALA A 57 -8.16 -13.83 5.46
CA ALA A 57 -9.42 -14.55 5.22
C ALA A 57 -9.25 -16.08 5.01
N LYS A 58 -8.02 -16.56 4.78
CA LYS A 58 -7.70 -17.99 4.61
C LYS A 58 -7.11 -18.62 5.88
N LYS A 59 -7.00 -17.85 6.97
CA LYS A 59 -6.46 -18.27 8.26
C LYS A 59 -7.53 -18.43 9.34
N ALA A 60 -8.80 -18.15 9.00
CA ALA A 60 -9.98 -18.37 9.83
C ALA A 60 -10.69 -19.68 9.46
#